data_AF-A0AAD9IIY4-F1
#
_entry.id   AF-A0AAD9IIY4-F1
#
_cell.length_a   1.000
_cell.length_b   1.000
_cell.length_c   1.000
_cell.angle_alpha   90.00
_cell.angle_beta   90.00
_cell.angle_gamma   90.00
#
_symmetry.space_group_name_H-M   'P 1'
#
loop_
_entity.id
_entity.type
_entity.pdbx_description
1 polymer ?
#
loop_
_entity_poly.entity_id
_entity_poly.type
_entity_poly.pdbx_seq_one_letter_code
_entity_poly.pdbx_strand_id
1 'polypeptide(L)'
;MLSGVGSALLSANKGLLLRQEVGLALAAGLTSMWWAIGSCIVSLILQEPISLSRDVLSGAAPGAVVDTLKQALEGARGPTVGTLAMRSLADEAGGASPTARSLSALLFADDAGGAWQAIAGPCLGAVTALAAALQPALGAPKESAARPSAAPAGWNRAQAPQAARSPASQHSAVLRSLLTACEDGPHAVDAARALSALCCAARTADRLGVVQYAEPGLGAAVAALARALQRSQSLQRATLSLPAGAIAVAAAAHGSWGLSASAETVDAALCPLWMVEDAARTCLGRLLQAYGPASLEQAVIESRALGPDEKQETLNALTKFQ
;
A
#
# COMPACT_ATOMS: atom_id res chain seq x y z
N MET A 1 1.46 25.52 67.13
CA MET A 1 0.38 24.67 66.60
C MET A 1 0.09 24.87 65.09
N LEU A 2 0.67 25.87 64.41
CA LEU A 2 0.42 26.10 62.97
C LEU A 2 1.35 25.32 62.00
N SER A 3 2.47 24.74 62.47
CA SER A 3 3.39 24.00 61.57
C SER A 3 2.92 22.56 61.24
N GLY A 4 1.97 22.01 62.01
CA GLY A 4 1.43 20.66 61.76
C GLY A 4 0.42 20.62 60.60
N VAL A 5 -0.33 21.70 60.40
CA VAL A 5 -1.43 21.78 59.40
C VAL A 5 -0.89 21.76 57.97
N GLY A 6 0.26 22.37 57.70
CA GLY A 6 0.90 22.38 56.38
C GLY A 6 1.37 21.00 55.90
N SER A 7 1.89 20.17 56.81
CA SER A 7 2.34 18.81 56.48
C SER A 7 1.17 17.87 56.14
N ALA A 8 0.04 18.03 56.81
CA ALA A 8 -1.18 17.27 56.57
C ALA A 8 -1.83 17.65 55.23
N LEU A 9 -1.84 18.94 54.86
CA LEU A 9 -2.36 19.43 53.59
C LEU A 9 -1.50 18.98 52.39
N LEU A 10 -0.16 19.00 52.52
CA LEU A 10 0.76 18.48 51.50
C LEU A 10 0.63 16.95 51.33
N SER A 11 0.42 16.21 52.41
CA SER A 11 0.16 14.77 52.36
C SER A 11 -1.19 14.44 51.71
N ALA A 12 -2.23 15.22 52.02
CA ALA A 12 -3.56 15.04 51.42
C ALA A 12 -3.56 15.32 49.91
N ASN A 13 -2.81 16.35 49.46
CA ASN A 13 -2.71 16.70 48.05
C ASN A 13 -1.93 15.66 47.23
N LYS A 14 -0.88 15.05 47.82
CA LYS A 14 -0.18 13.92 47.19
C LYS A 14 -1.08 12.72 46.98
N GLY A 15 -1.96 12.43 47.95
CA GLY A 15 -2.95 11.35 47.83
C GLY A 15 -3.99 11.59 46.73
N LEU A 16 -4.38 12.86 46.52
CA LEU A 16 -5.29 13.26 45.44
C LEU A 16 -4.65 13.13 44.05
N LEU A 17 -3.40 13.59 43.90
CA LEU A 17 -2.65 13.45 42.65
C LEU A 17 -2.42 11.98 42.28
N LEU A 18 -2.03 11.14 43.24
CA LEU A 18 -1.84 9.70 43.02
C LEU A 18 -3.14 9.01 42.60
N ARG A 19 -4.28 9.38 43.20
CA ARG A 19 -5.59 8.85 42.80
C ARG A 19 -5.99 9.30 41.39
N GLN A 20 -5.63 10.52 41.00
CA GLN A 20 -5.93 11.05 39.67
C GLN A 20 -5.06 10.39 38.59
N GLU A 21 -3.76 10.19 38.85
CA GLU A 21 -2.86 9.46 37.94
C GLU A 21 -3.27 7.99 37.78
N VAL A 22 -3.62 7.31 38.88
CA VAL A 22 -4.12 5.93 38.83
C VAL A 22 -5.45 5.85 38.08
N GLY A 23 -6.35 6.82 38.26
CA GLY A 23 -7.61 6.90 37.54
C GLY A 23 -7.43 7.10 36.04
N LEU A 24 -6.51 7.97 35.63
CA LEU A 24 -6.17 8.21 34.23
C LEU A 24 -5.50 6.99 33.59
N ALA A 25 -4.58 6.33 34.30
CA ALA A 25 -3.93 5.11 33.81
C ALA A 25 -4.93 3.96 33.63
N LEU A 26 -5.87 3.78 34.56
CA LEU A 26 -6.95 2.80 34.44
C LEU A 26 -7.89 3.12 33.27
N ALA A 27 -8.28 4.38 33.11
CA ALA A 27 -9.12 4.80 31.99
C ALA A 27 -8.43 4.56 30.64
N ALA A 28 -7.14 4.90 30.52
CA ALA A 28 -6.33 4.67 29.34
C ALA A 28 -6.14 3.16 29.05
N GLY A 29 -5.90 2.35 30.08
CA GLY A 29 -5.77 0.90 29.95
C GLY A 29 -7.09 0.23 29.53
N LEU A 30 -8.22 0.71 30.06
CA LEU A 30 -9.54 0.23 29.66
C LEU A 30 -9.87 0.63 28.22
N THR A 31 -9.60 1.87 27.80
CA THR A 31 -9.85 2.28 26.41
C THR A 31 -8.94 1.54 25.43
N SER A 32 -7.65 1.33 25.75
CA SER A 32 -6.76 0.51 24.91
C SER A 32 -7.20 -0.94 24.84
N MET A 33 -7.68 -1.51 25.96
CA MET A 33 -8.20 -2.88 26.01
C MET A 33 -9.48 -3.01 25.18
N TRP A 34 -10.44 -2.07 25.30
CA TRP A 34 -11.66 -2.07 24.49
C TRP A 34 -11.37 -1.86 23.00
N TRP A 35 -10.39 -1.03 22.67
CA TRP A 35 -9.94 -0.86 21.30
C TRP A 35 -9.28 -2.15 20.76
N ALA A 36 -8.43 -2.81 21.54
CA ALA A 36 -7.82 -4.09 21.17
C ALA A 36 -8.87 -5.20 21.01
N ILE A 37 -9.81 -5.32 21.95
CA ILE A 37 -10.92 -6.28 21.87
C ILE A 37 -11.80 -5.97 20.66
N GLY A 38 -12.15 -4.70 20.43
CA GLY A 38 -12.91 -4.27 19.26
C GLY A 38 -12.17 -4.61 17.96
N SER A 39 -10.86 -4.37 17.90
CA SER A 39 -10.00 -4.70 16.76
C SER A 39 -9.88 -6.20 16.55
N CYS A 40 -9.80 -7.01 17.62
CA CYS A 40 -9.80 -8.47 17.55
C CYS A 40 -11.16 -9.04 17.13
N ILE A 41 -12.27 -8.49 17.61
CA ILE A 41 -13.62 -8.92 17.22
C ILE A 41 -13.88 -8.53 15.76
N VAL A 42 -13.52 -7.32 15.36
CA VAL A 42 -13.58 -6.89 13.96
C VAL A 42 -12.67 -7.78 13.12
N SER A 43 -11.45 -8.08 13.57
CA SER A 43 -10.57 -9.02 12.89
C SER A 43 -11.16 -10.42 12.81
N LEU A 44 -11.81 -10.94 13.85
CA LEU A 44 -12.46 -12.26 13.85
C LEU A 44 -13.68 -12.30 12.92
N ILE A 45 -14.51 -11.27 12.94
CA ILE A 45 -15.68 -11.14 12.05
C ILE A 45 -15.23 -10.94 10.59
N LEU A 46 -14.12 -10.26 10.36
CA LEU A 46 -13.52 -10.07 9.03
C LEU A 46 -12.62 -11.23 8.60
N GLN A 47 -12.16 -12.07 9.54
CA GLN A 47 -11.39 -13.30 9.31
C GLN A 47 -12.26 -14.55 9.24
N GLU A 48 -13.54 -14.50 9.61
CA GLU A 48 -14.52 -15.35 8.94
C GLU A 48 -14.39 -14.99 7.48
N PRO A 49 -13.70 -15.81 6.68
CA PRO A 49 -13.39 -15.39 5.35
C PRO A 49 -14.77 -15.22 4.73
N ILE A 50 -14.98 -14.10 4.04
CA ILE A 50 -15.77 -14.16 2.81
C ILE A 50 -14.95 -15.07 1.89
N SER A 51 -14.88 -16.36 2.26
CA SER A 51 -14.59 -17.45 1.40
C SER A 51 -15.61 -17.18 0.34
N LEU A 52 -15.15 -16.91 -0.88
CA LEU A 52 -15.98 -17.11 -2.05
C LEU A 52 -16.58 -18.49 -1.82
N SER A 53 -17.81 -18.52 -1.28
CA SER A 53 -18.29 -19.73 -0.65
C SER A 53 -18.19 -20.78 -1.72
N ARG A 54 -17.63 -21.94 -1.36
CA ARG A 54 -17.47 -23.03 -2.32
C ARG A 54 -18.80 -23.31 -3.02
N ASP A 55 -19.92 -23.00 -2.36
CA ASP A 55 -21.29 -23.05 -2.89
C ASP A 55 -21.61 -21.94 -3.91
N VAL A 56 -21.10 -20.72 -3.72
CA VAL A 56 -21.20 -19.63 -4.72
C VAL A 56 -20.36 -19.98 -5.95
N LEU A 57 -19.15 -20.50 -5.78
CA LEU A 57 -18.29 -20.87 -6.92
C LEU A 57 -18.74 -22.16 -7.64
N SER A 58 -19.42 -23.08 -6.95
CA SER A 58 -19.90 -24.34 -7.55
C SER A 58 -21.29 -24.26 -8.18
N GLY A 59 -22.10 -23.27 -7.78
CA GLY A 59 -23.48 -23.11 -8.28
C GLY A 59 -23.75 -21.83 -9.08
N ALA A 60 -22.92 -20.79 -8.95
CA ALA A 60 -23.14 -19.54 -9.69
C ALA A 60 -22.58 -19.59 -11.12
N ALA A 61 -23.24 -18.86 -12.02
CA ALA A 61 -22.72 -18.67 -13.36
C ALA A 61 -21.35 -17.96 -13.31
N PRO A 62 -20.37 -18.36 -14.15
CA PRO A 62 -19.07 -17.72 -14.35
C PRO A 62 -19.06 -16.19 -14.23
N GLY A 63 -19.97 -15.52 -14.94
CA GLY A 63 -20.07 -14.06 -14.97
C GLY A 63 -20.47 -13.45 -13.62
N ALA A 64 -21.36 -14.12 -12.87
CA ALA A 64 -21.84 -13.61 -11.58
C ALA A 64 -20.74 -13.58 -10.51
N VAL A 65 -19.79 -14.52 -10.58
CA VAL A 65 -18.61 -14.55 -9.70
C VAL A 65 -17.71 -13.35 -9.98
N VAL A 66 -17.40 -13.10 -11.26
CA VAL A 66 -16.56 -11.97 -11.69
C VAL A 66 -17.23 -10.64 -11.34
N ASP A 67 -18.54 -10.51 -11.57
CA ASP A 67 -19.28 -9.29 -11.22
C ASP A 67 -19.30 -9.03 -9.72
N THR A 68 -19.44 -10.07 -8.90
CA THR A 68 -19.43 -9.95 -7.44
C THR A 68 -18.05 -9.51 -6.94
N LEU A 69 -16.98 -10.10 -7.48
CA LEU A 69 -15.61 -9.71 -7.15
C LEU A 69 -15.31 -8.29 -7.61
N LYS A 70 -15.73 -7.92 -8.82
CA LYS A 70 -15.60 -6.56 -9.34
C LYS A 70 -16.28 -5.55 -8.41
N GLN A 71 -17.54 -5.78 -8.03
CA GLN A 71 -18.25 -4.89 -7.10
C GLN A 71 -17.57 -4.78 -5.74
N ALA A 72 -17.01 -5.89 -5.24
CA ALA A 72 -16.26 -5.89 -3.98
C ALA A 72 -14.99 -5.04 -4.10
N LEU A 73 -14.22 -5.21 -5.19
CA LEU A 73 -12.98 -4.49 -5.45
C LEU A 73 -13.18 -3.00 -5.75
N GLU A 74 -14.28 -2.64 -6.42
CA GLU A 74 -14.67 -1.24 -6.69
C GLU A 74 -15.18 -0.52 -5.43
N GLY A 75 -15.26 -1.20 -4.29
CA GLY A 75 -15.69 -0.61 -3.02
C GLY A 75 -17.19 -0.32 -2.96
N ALA A 76 -18.00 -0.91 -3.85
CA ALA A 76 -19.46 -0.75 -3.83
C ALA A 76 -20.10 -1.23 -2.51
N ARG A 77 -19.37 -2.06 -1.75
CA ARG A 77 -19.75 -2.57 -0.42
C ARG A 77 -18.91 -1.97 0.73
N GLY A 78 -18.17 -0.90 0.46
CA GLY A 78 -17.28 -0.22 1.40
C GLY A 78 -15.81 -0.66 1.29
N PRO A 79 -14.87 0.18 1.81
CA PRO A 79 -13.43 -0.03 1.66
C PRO A 79 -12.94 -1.32 2.33
N THR A 80 -13.53 -1.70 3.47
CA THR A 80 -13.18 -2.92 4.19
C THR A 80 -13.45 -4.18 3.35
N VAL A 81 -14.55 -4.19 2.59
CA VAL A 81 -14.90 -5.33 1.73
C VAL A 81 -13.93 -5.44 0.56
N GLY A 82 -13.49 -4.32 -0.01
CA GLY A 82 -12.44 -4.31 -1.04
C GLY A 82 -11.12 -4.89 -0.54
N THR A 83 -10.67 -4.49 0.65
CA THR A 83 -9.44 -5.03 1.26
C THR A 83 -9.55 -6.52 1.54
N LEU A 84 -10.68 -6.98 2.09
CA LEU A 84 -10.90 -8.41 2.29
C LEU A 84 -10.93 -9.18 0.97
N ALA A 85 -11.57 -8.63 -0.06
CA ALA A 85 -11.59 -9.27 -1.37
C ALA A 85 -10.19 -9.40 -1.97
N MET A 86 -9.34 -8.37 -1.86
CA MET A 86 -7.95 -8.42 -2.32
C MET A 86 -7.13 -9.45 -1.53
N ARG A 87 -7.32 -9.52 -0.22
CA ARG A 87 -6.64 -10.52 0.62
C ARG A 87 -7.06 -11.94 0.26
N SER A 88 -8.36 -12.20 0.11
CA SER A 88 -8.87 -13.49 -0.36
C SER A 88 -8.35 -13.83 -1.76
N LEU A 89 -8.27 -12.86 -2.67
CA LEU A 89 -7.67 -13.01 -3.99
C LEU A 89 -6.20 -13.37 -3.94
N ALA A 90 -5.42 -12.75 -3.04
CA ALA A 90 -4.01 -13.06 -2.85
C ALA A 90 -3.79 -14.49 -2.35
N ASP A 91 -4.59 -14.92 -1.39
CA ASP A 91 -4.51 -16.28 -0.81
C ASP A 91 -4.96 -17.35 -1.82
N GLU A 92 -6.05 -17.10 -2.55
CA GLU A 92 -6.56 -18.03 -3.56
C GLU A 92 -5.66 -18.07 -4.79
N ALA A 93 -5.29 -16.94 -5.41
CA ALA A 93 -4.46 -16.94 -6.61
C ALA A 93 -3.04 -17.50 -6.39
N GLY A 94 -2.53 -17.45 -5.15
CA GLY A 94 -1.26 -18.05 -4.77
C GLY A 94 -1.35 -19.56 -4.47
N GLY A 95 -2.56 -20.12 -4.36
CA GLY A 95 -2.82 -21.49 -3.94
C GLY A 95 -3.06 -22.47 -5.09
N ALA A 96 -2.90 -23.77 -4.80
CA ALA A 96 -3.29 -24.86 -5.69
C ALA A 96 -4.74 -25.34 -5.48
N SER A 97 -5.55 -24.55 -4.76
CA SER A 97 -6.91 -24.91 -4.39
C SER A 97 -7.78 -25.11 -5.64
N PRO A 98 -8.84 -25.93 -5.57
CA PRO A 98 -9.81 -26.04 -6.67
C PRO A 98 -10.45 -24.69 -7.03
N THR A 99 -10.64 -23.82 -6.03
CA THR A 99 -11.19 -22.47 -6.14
C THR A 99 -10.25 -21.52 -6.89
N ALA A 100 -8.95 -21.56 -6.60
CA ALA A 100 -7.91 -20.84 -7.35
C ALA A 100 -7.88 -21.23 -8.83
N ARG A 101 -7.98 -22.53 -9.10
CA ARG A 101 -8.01 -23.06 -10.47
C ARG A 101 -9.28 -22.65 -11.22
N SER A 102 -10.45 -22.68 -10.58
CA SER A 102 -11.67 -22.19 -11.19
C SER A 102 -11.61 -20.69 -11.45
N LEU A 103 -11.12 -19.89 -10.51
CA LEU A 103 -10.98 -18.44 -10.70
C LEU A 103 -10.02 -18.12 -11.85
N SER A 104 -8.87 -18.79 -11.91
CA SER A 104 -7.90 -18.63 -13.00
C SER A 104 -8.52 -19.01 -14.35
N ALA A 105 -9.25 -20.13 -14.41
CA ALA A 105 -9.94 -20.55 -15.62
C ALA A 105 -10.99 -19.51 -16.06
N LEU A 106 -11.73 -18.92 -15.12
CA LEU A 106 -12.71 -17.86 -15.41
C LEU A 106 -12.05 -16.59 -15.94
N LEU A 107 -10.94 -16.17 -15.33
CA LEU A 107 -10.22 -14.95 -15.70
C LEU A 107 -9.61 -15.03 -17.10
N PHE A 108 -9.13 -16.21 -17.50
CA PHE A 108 -8.42 -16.42 -18.77
C PHE A 108 -9.25 -17.17 -19.82
N ALA A 109 -10.54 -17.43 -19.55
CA ALA A 109 -11.47 -17.95 -20.56
C ALA A 109 -12.02 -16.84 -21.48
N ASP A 110 -11.84 -15.58 -21.11
CA ASP A 110 -12.28 -14.42 -21.89
C ASP A 110 -11.17 -13.92 -22.80
N ASP A 111 -11.30 -14.19 -24.12
CA ASP A 111 -10.37 -13.74 -25.16
C ASP A 111 -10.22 -12.20 -25.19
N ALA A 112 -11.26 -11.46 -24.78
CA ALA A 112 -11.21 -10.00 -24.75
C ALA A 112 -10.49 -9.45 -23.51
N GLY A 113 -10.24 -10.30 -22.50
CA GLY A 113 -9.57 -9.92 -21.25
C GLY A 113 -10.38 -9.01 -20.34
N GLY A 114 -11.71 -8.90 -20.53
CA GLY A 114 -12.58 -8.08 -19.71
C GLY A 114 -12.66 -8.56 -18.26
N ALA A 115 -12.72 -9.88 -18.06
CA ALA A 115 -12.67 -10.47 -16.71
C ALA A 115 -11.34 -10.17 -16.00
N TRP A 116 -10.23 -10.27 -16.72
CA TRP A 116 -8.90 -9.89 -16.21
C TRP A 116 -8.87 -8.41 -15.81
N GLN A 117 -9.29 -7.52 -16.71
CA GLN A 117 -9.27 -6.08 -16.45
C GLN A 117 -10.12 -5.68 -15.24
N ALA A 118 -11.29 -6.31 -15.08
CA ALA A 118 -12.20 -6.04 -13.97
C ALA A 118 -11.61 -6.38 -12.58
N ILE A 119 -10.68 -7.35 -12.51
CA ILE A 119 -10.07 -7.79 -11.25
C ILE A 119 -8.67 -7.19 -11.06
N ALA A 120 -7.82 -7.25 -12.09
CA ALA A 120 -6.45 -6.75 -12.03
C ALA A 120 -6.38 -5.22 -12.04
N GLY A 121 -7.33 -4.55 -12.69
CA GLY A 121 -7.40 -3.08 -12.77
C GLY A 121 -7.46 -2.41 -11.40
N PRO A 122 -8.43 -2.74 -10.52
CA PRO A 122 -8.49 -2.22 -9.15
C PRO A 122 -7.23 -2.50 -8.34
N CYS A 123 -6.64 -3.70 -8.46
CA CYS A 123 -5.41 -4.06 -7.75
C CYS A 123 -4.22 -3.20 -8.22
N LEU A 124 -4.06 -3.03 -9.54
CA LEU A 124 -3.04 -2.13 -10.09
C LEU A 124 -3.29 -0.68 -9.64
N GLY A 125 -4.54 -0.23 -9.67
CA GLY A 125 -4.96 1.10 -9.25
C GLY A 125 -4.55 1.40 -7.81
N ALA A 126 -4.78 0.48 -6.88
CA ALA A 126 -4.39 0.64 -5.48
C ALA A 126 -2.86 0.76 -5.30
N VAL A 127 -2.07 -0.10 -5.95
CA VAL A 127 -0.60 -0.06 -5.87
C VAL A 127 -0.04 1.23 -6.48
N THR A 128 -0.56 1.62 -7.65
CA THR A 128 -0.13 2.85 -8.36
C THR A 128 -0.52 4.11 -7.62
N ALA A 129 -1.73 4.18 -7.06
CA ALA A 129 -2.19 5.29 -6.23
C ALA A 129 -1.30 5.47 -4.99
N LEU A 130 -0.97 4.37 -4.29
CA LEU A 130 -0.04 4.44 -3.17
C LEU A 130 1.34 4.90 -3.64
N ALA A 131 1.91 4.30 -4.69
CA ALA A 131 3.24 4.67 -5.19
C ALA A 131 3.33 6.17 -5.57
N ALA A 132 2.26 6.73 -6.14
CA ALA A 132 2.15 8.16 -6.43
C ALA A 132 2.06 9.01 -5.14
N ALA A 133 1.28 8.59 -4.15
CA ALA A 133 1.17 9.28 -2.87
C ALA A 133 2.46 9.24 -2.03
N LEU A 134 3.21 8.14 -2.15
CA LEU A 134 4.52 7.97 -1.51
C LEU A 134 5.61 8.81 -2.16
N GLN A 135 5.38 9.43 -3.32
CA GLN A 135 6.36 10.32 -3.91
C GLN A 135 6.45 11.59 -3.06
N PRO A 136 7.50 11.73 -2.22
CA PRO A 136 7.63 12.94 -1.46
C PRO A 136 7.81 14.08 -2.45
N ALA A 137 7.34 15.27 -2.08
CA ALA A 137 7.54 16.48 -2.87
C ALA A 137 9.02 16.95 -2.85
N LEU A 138 9.96 16.02 -2.68
CA LEU A 138 11.41 16.14 -2.88
C LEU A 138 11.67 16.20 -4.39
N GLY A 139 11.35 17.34 -4.99
CA GLY A 139 11.71 17.65 -6.38
C GLY A 139 11.36 16.55 -7.38
N ALA A 140 10.07 16.23 -7.55
CA ALA A 140 9.66 15.54 -8.76
C ALA A 140 10.12 16.39 -9.97
N PRO A 141 10.83 15.82 -10.97
CA PRO A 141 10.81 16.44 -12.28
C PRO A 141 9.34 16.51 -12.65
N LYS A 142 8.84 17.72 -12.91
CA LYS A 142 7.44 17.94 -13.27
C LYS A 142 7.10 16.97 -14.40
N GLU A 143 6.21 16.01 -14.14
CA GLU A 143 5.51 15.34 -15.21
C GLU A 143 4.90 16.42 -16.10
N SER A 144 5.26 16.34 -17.38
CA SER A 144 4.90 17.29 -18.42
C SER A 144 3.40 17.24 -18.65
N ALA A 145 2.65 18.00 -17.85
CA ALA A 145 1.27 18.33 -18.16
C ALA A 145 1.24 19.37 -19.29
N ALA A 146 0.75 18.91 -20.44
CA ALA A 146 0.18 19.68 -21.54
C ALA A 146 1.06 20.76 -22.20
N ARG A 147 1.40 20.46 -23.46
CA ARG A 147 1.83 21.37 -24.53
C ARG A 147 0.93 22.61 -24.60
N PRO A 148 1.50 23.82 -24.67
CA PRO A 148 0.97 24.84 -25.57
C PRO A 148 2.01 25.15 -26.65
N SER A 149 1.55 24.98 -27.89
CA SER A 149 1.90 25.73 -29.10
C SER A 149 3.30 26.34 -29.24
N ALA A 150 4.02 25.83 -30.25
CA ALA A 150 5.02 26.47 -31.10
C ALA A 150 5.72 27.74 -30.58
N ALA A 151 6.98 27.58 -30.15
CA ALA A 151 8.00 28.62 -30.23
C ALA A 151 9.37 27.98 -30.56
N PRO A 152 10.22 28.63 -31.38
CA PRO A 152 11.40 27.99 -31.96
C PRO A 152 12.48 27.67 -30.91
N ALA A 153 13.15 26.54 -31.14
CA ALA A 153 14.18 25.96 -30.29
C ALA A 153 15.41 26.88 -30.16
N GLY A 154 15.57 27.49 -28.99
CA GLY A 154 16.82 28.12 -28.56
C GLY A 154 17.59 27.17 -27.65
N TRP A 155 18.80 26.78 -28.07
CA TRP A 155 19.71 25.85 -27.38
C TRP A 155 20.23 26.31 -26.00
N ASN A 156 19.83 27.48 -25.49
CA ASN A 156 20.32 28.08 -24.25
C ASN A 156 19.19 28.61 -23.35
N ARG A 157 18.25 27.77 -22.93
CA ARG A 157 17.49 28.07 -21.70
C ARG A 157 18.22 27.45 -20.52
N ALA A 158 18.96 28.30 -19.80
CA ALA A 158 19.29 28.05 -18.41
C ALA A 158 18.03 27.51 -17.71
N GLN A 159 18.14 26.33 -17.11
CA GLN A 159 17.09 25.76 -16.28
C GLN A 159 16.66 26.84 -15.30
N ALA A 160 15.39 27.23 -15.33
CA ALA A 160 14.84 28.15 -14.37
C ALA A 160 15.19 27.62 -12.97
N PRO A 161 15.73 28.45 -12.06
CA PRO A 161 16.06 27.99 -10.72
C PRO A 161 14.78 27.39 -10.13
N GLN A 162 14.83 26.09 -9.82
CA GLN A 162 13.80 25.47 -9.01
C GLN A 162 13.65 26.34 -7.78
N ALA A 163 12.48 26.94 -7.57
CA ALA A 163 12.20 27.68 -6.36
C ALA A 163 12.47 26.72 -5.20
N ALA A 164 13.55 26.98 -4.46
CA ALA A 164 13.97 26.16 -3.34
C ALA A 164 12.79 26.12 -2.36
N ARG A 165 12.08 24.98 -2.33
CA ARG A 165 10.98 24.77 -1.40
C ARG A 165 11.53 24.93 0.00
N SER A 166 10.89 25.76 0.81
CA SER A 166 11.31 25.95 2.20
C SER A 166 11.34 24.58 2.90
N PRO A 167 12.29 24.32 3.80
CA PRO A 167 12.40 23.04 4.50
C PRO A 167 11.10 22.64 5.21
N ALA A 168 10.34 23.62 5.71
CA ALA A 168 9.01 23.42 6.30
C ALA A 168 7.98 22.82 5.31
N SER A 169 8.01 23.23 4.04
CA SER A 169 7.13 22.68 2.99
C SER A 169 7.53 21.27 2.55
N GLN A 170 8.81 20.92 2.69
CA GLN A 170 9.31 19.57 2.41
C GLN A 170 8.92 18.61 3.54
N HIS A 171 9.10 19.01 4.80
CA HIS A 171 8.70 18.20 5.96
C HIS A 171 7.20 17.90 5.96
N SER A 172 6.35 18.87 5.62
CA SER A 172 4.90 18.66 5.54
C SER A 172 4.49 17.73 4.39
N ALA A 173 5.28 17.67 3.32
CA ALA A 173 5.06 16.71 2.23
C ALA A 173 5.43 15.29 2.66
N VAL A 174 6.61 15.11 3.28
CA VAL A 174 7.06 13.81 3.81
C VAL A 174 6.07 13.27 4.85
N LEU A 175 5.62 14.12 5.78
CA LEU A 175 4.64 13.72 6.79
C LEU A 175 3.30 13.28 6.18
N ARG A 176 2.80 14.01 5.17
CA ARG A 176 1.56 13.64 4.47
C ARG A 176 1.71 12.31 3.74
N SER A 177 2.78 12.11 2.99
CA SER A 177 3.06 10.84 2.32
C SER A 177 3.13 9.67 3.29
N LEU A 178 3.68 9.91 4.49
CA LEU A 178 3.77 8.88 5.52
C LEU A 178 2.42 8.59 6.19
N LEU A 179 1.58 9.60 6.43
CA LEU A 179 0.20 9.39 6.88
C LEU A 179 -0.60 8.60 5.83
N THR A 180 -0.45 8.91 4.55
CA THR A 180 -1.08 8.12 3.48
C THR A 180 -0.55 6.69 3.46
N ALA A 181 0.74 6.47 3.75
CA ALA A 181 1.28 5.12 3.91
C ALA A 181 0.63 4.36 5.08
N CYS A 182 0.32 5.03 6.19
CA CYS A 182 -0.38 4.43 7.32
C CYS A 182 -1.84 4.08 6.97
N GLU A 183 -2.52 4.94 6.22
CA GLU A 183 -3.93 4.78 5.86
C GLU A 183 -4.14 3.75 4.75
N ASP A 184 -3.41 3.89 3.63
CA ASP A 184 -3.63 3.11 2.41
C ASP A 184 -2.63 1.96 2.23
N GLY A 185 -1.55 1.93 3.03
CA GLY A 185 -0.48 0.92 2.95
C GLY A 185 -0.99 -0.52 3.00
N PRO A 186 -1.79 -0.92 4.01
CA PRO A 186 -2.29 -2.29 4.10
C PRO A 186 -3.11 -2.72 2.87
N HIS A 187 -3.95 -1.83 2.35
CA HIS A 187 -4.75 -2.10 1.16
C HIS A 187 -3.87 -2.32 -0.08
N ALA A 188 -2.87 -1.46 -0.29
CA ALA A 188 -1.93 -1.61 -1.41
C ALA A 188 -1.03 -2.85 -1.28
N VAL A 189 -0.69 -3.27 -0.06
CA VAL A 189 0.05 -4.52 0.19
C VAL A 189 -0.77 -5.73 -0.25
N ASP A 190 -2.04 -5.80 0.12
CA ASP A 190 -2.92 -6.89 -0.29
C ASP A 190 -3.19 -6.84 -1.80
N ALA A 191 -3.35 -5.64 -2.38
CA ALA A 191 -3.45 -5.44 -3.82
C ALA A 191 -2.19 -5.93 -4.58
N ALA A 192 -1.00 -5.62 -4.08
CA ALA A 192 0.27 -6.05 -4.65
C ALA A 192 0.41 -7.58 -4.63
N ARG A 193 0.04 -8.21 -3.51
CA ARG A 193 0.05 -9.67 -3.35
C ARG A 193 -0.95 -10.34 -4.30
N ALA A 194 -2.17 -9.81 -4.38
CA ALA A 194 -3.20 -10.30 -5.30
C ALA A 194 -2.73 -10.18 -6.75
N LEU A 195 -2.23 -9.01 -7.17
CA LEU A 195 -1.76 -8.77 -8.52
C LEU A 195 -0.60 -9.70 -8.90
N SER A 196 0.39 -9.85 -8.02
CA SER A 196 1.51 -10.76 -8.25
C SER A 196 1.06 -12.21 -8.36
N ALA A 197 0.16 -12.66 -7.48
CA ALA A 197 -0.36 -14.02 -7.50
C ALA A 197 -1.16 -14.30 -8.78
N LEU A 198 -2.02 -13.37 -9.19
CA LEU A 198 -2.78 -13.44 -10.45
C LEU A 198 -1.85 -13.51 -11.67
N CYS A 199 -0.84 -12.64 -11.74
CA CYS A 199 0.17 -12.69 -12.80
C CYS A 199 0.95 -14.02 -12.78
N CYS A 200 1.30 -14.57 -11.62
CA CYS A 200 1.96 -15.88 -11.54
C CYS A 200 1.03 -17.01 -12.02
N ALA A 201 -0.24 -16.99 -11.64
CA ALA A 201 -1.24 -17.98 -12.08
C ALA A 201 -1.41 -17.97 -13.60
N ALA A 202 -1.39 -16.78 -14.21
CA ALA A 202 -1.47 -16.60 -15.66
C ALA A 202 -0.41 -17.41 -16.41
N ARG A 203 0.82 -17.55 -15.88
CA ARG A 203 1.88 -18.33 -16.53
C ARG A 203 1.44 -19.76 -16.90
N THR A 204 0.56 -20.35 -16.10
CA THR A 204 0.08 -21.72 -16.29
C THR A 204 -1.32 -21.80 -16.91
N ALA A 205 -2.16 -20.79 -16.69
CA ALA A 205 -3.57 -20.81 -17.06
C ALA A 205 -3.89 -19.96 -18.30
N ASP A 206 -3.08 -18.94 -18.60
CA ASP A 206 -3.29 -18.00 -19.69
C ASP A 206 -2.81 -18.57 -21.03
N ARG A 207 -3.67 -19.36 -21.67
CA ARG A 207 -3.38 -19.96 -22.99
C ARG A 207 -3.46 -18.95 -24.12
N LEU A 208 -4.10 -17.81 -23.88
CA LEU A 208 -4.44 -16.81 -24.89
C LEU A 208 -3.51 -15.60 -24.83
N GLY A 209 -2.67 -15.51 -23.80
CA GLY A 209 -1.80 -14.36 -23.56
C GLY A 209 -2.57 -13.12 -23.10
N VAL A 210 -3.73 -13.27 -22.46
CA VAL A 210 -4.52 -12.17 -21.91
C VAL A 210 -3.67 -11.21 -21.09
N VAL A 211 -2.75 -11.71 -20.25
CA VAL A 211 -1.89 -10.86 -19.41
C VAL A 211 -0.81 -10.11 -20.22
N GLN A 212 -0.52 -10.59 -21.43
CA GLN A 212 0.42 -9.94 -22.36
C GLN A 212 -0.29 -8.93 -23.27
N TYR A 213 -1.53 -9.21 -23.68
CA TYR A 213 -2.25 -8.41 -24.68
C TYR A 213 -3.31 -7.45 -24.11
N ALA A 214 -3.90 -7.77 -22.96
CA ALA A 214 -4.90 -6.94 -22.29
C ALA A 214 -4.27 -6.03 -21.22
N GLU A 215 -4.87 -4.85 -21.02
CA GLU A 215 -4.47 -3.95 -19.94
C GLU A 215 -5.35 -4.20 -18.69
N PRO A 216 -4.77 -4.28 -17.48
CA PRO A 216 -3.37 -4.04 -17.17
C PRO A 216 -2.44 -5.21 -17.54
N GLY A 217 -1.36 -4.92 -18.28
CA GLY A 217 -0.39 -5.94 -18.66
C GLY A 217 0.65 -6.27 -17.57
N LEU A 218 1.40 -7.36 -17.76
CA LEU A 218 2.50 -7.75 -16.85
C LEU A 218 3.52 -6.62 -16.61
N GLY A 219 3.88 -5.87 -17.66
CA GLY A 219 4.81 -4.74 -17.54
C GLY A 219 4.30 -3.63 -16.63
N ALA A 220 3.00 -3.34 -16.66
CA ALA A 220 2.38 -2.34 -15.79
C ALA A 220 2.40 -2.79 -14.32
N ALA A 221 2.12 -4.08 -14.06
CA ALA A 221 2.21 -4.66 -12.72
C ALA A 221 3.64 -4.59 -12.17
N VAL A 222 4.64 -4.98 -12.97
CA VAL A 222 6.06 -4.91 -12.57
C VAL A 222 6.48 -3.47 -12.29
N ALA A 223 6.10 -2.53 -13.15
CA ALA A 223 6.40 -1.11 -12.94
C ALA A 223 5.75 -0.54 -11.68
N ALA A 224 4.49 -0.88 -11.40
CA ALA A 224 3.81 -0.44 -10.19
C ALA A 224 4.50 -0.95 -8.92
N LEU A 225 4.87 -2.24 -8.87
CA LEU A 225 5.60 -2.83 -7.75
C LEU A 225 7.00 -2.23 -7.58
N ALA A 226 7.74 -2.05 -8.68
CA ALA A 226 9.06 -1.43 -8.67
C ALA A 226 9.00 0.02 -8.15
N ARG A 227 8.00 0.81 -8.59
CA ARG A 227 7.79 2.18 -8.09
C ARG A 227 7.41 2.17 -6.62
N ALA A 228 6.48 1.32 -6.19
CA ALA A 228 6.10 1.22 -4.78
C ALA A 228 7.33 0.95 -3.89
N LEU A 229 8.20 0.02 -4.30
CA LEU A 229 9.46 -0.29 -3.61
C LEU A 229 10.43 0.90 -3.58
N GLN A 230 10.68 1.55 -4.72
CA GLN A 230 11.61 2.68 -4.78
C GLN A 230 11.11 3.88 -3.98
N ARG A 231 9.80 4.16 -4.06
CA ARG A 231 9.16 5.30 -3.39
C ARG A 231 9.11 5.06 -1.89
N SER A 232 8.82 3.84 -1.42
CA SER A 232 8.89 3.52 0.00
C SER A 232 10.31 3.68 0.56
N GLN A 233 11.34 3.17 -0.13
CA GLN A 233 12.75 3.32 0.28
C GLN A 233 13.23 4.78 0.24
N SER A 234 12.74 5.58 -0.71
CA SER A 234 13.02 7.01 -0.77
C SER A 234 12.36 7.75 0.40
N LEU A 235 11.09 7.43 0.68
CA LEU A 235 10.36 8.04 1.78
C LEU A 235 10.94 7.65 3.14
N GLN A 236 11.36 6.40 3.34
CA GLN A 236 12.07 5.98 4.57
C GLN A 236 13.30 6.85 4.83
N ARG A 237 14.14 7.07 3.82
CA ARG A 237 15.33 7.95 3.93
C ARG A 237 14.95 9.40 4.26
N ALA A 238 13.87 9.90 3.68
CA ALA A 238 13.37 11.25 3.96
C ALA A 238 12.73 11.37 5.36
N THR A 239 12.09 10.32 5.86
CA THR A 239 11.52 10.29 7.21
C THR A 239 12.62 10.37 8.27
N LEU A 240 13.77 9.74 8.05
CA LEU A 240 14.91 9.82 8.95
C LEU A 240 15.50 11.23 9.09
N SER A 241 15.20 12.15 8.16
CA SER A 241 15.59 13.56 8.28
C SER A 241 14.54 14.44 8.97
N LEU A 242 13.40 13.89 9.39
CA LEU A 242 12.35 14.64 10.09
C LEU A 242 12.69 14.87 11.57
N PRO A 243 12.19 15.97 12.17
CA PRO A 243 12.29 16.15 13.62
C PRO A 243 11.46 15.10 14.36
N ALA A 244 11.94 14.65 15.52
CA ALA A 244 11.31 13.59 16.30
C ALA A 244 9.82 13.81 16.62
N GLY A 245 9.41 15.07 16.83
CA GLY A 245 7.99 15.41 17.04
C GLY A 245 7.09 15.14 15.83
N ALA A 246 7.61 15.26 14.60
CA ALA A 246 6.86 14.93 13.39
C ALA A 246 6.74 13.41 13.21
N ILE A 247 7.77 12.66 13.58
CA ILE A 247 7.76 11.19 13.57
C ILE A 247 6.75 10.65 14.60
N ALA A 248 6.63 11.30 15.77
CA ALA A 248 5.66 10.92 16.78
C ALA A 248 4.20 11.06 16.32
N VAL A 249 3.87 12.09 15.52
CA VAL A 249 2.51 12.26 14.94
C VAL A 249 2.18 11.10 14.02
N ALA A 250 3.13 10.71 13.19
CA ALA A 250 3.00 9.58 12.30
C ALA A 250 2.84 8.24 13.04
N ALA A 251 3.64 8.01 14.09
CA ALA A 251 3.52 6.84 14.94
C ALA A 251 2.14 6.77 15.61
N ALA A 252 1.64 7.90 16.12
CA ALA A 252 0.31 7.99 16.73
C ALA A 252 -0.82 7.65 15.73
N ALA A 253 -0.68 8.06 14.46
CA ALA A 253 -1.63 7.70 13.39
C ALA A 253 -1.69 6.18 13.17
N HIS A 254 -0.61 5.46 13.46
CA HIS A 254 -0.56 4.00 13.43
C HIS A 254 -0.99 3.32 14.76
N GLY A 255 -1.64 4.06 15.65
CA GLY A 255 -2.18 3.52 16.90
C GLY A 255 -1.19 3.46 18.07
N SER A 256 0.04 3.96 17.91
CA SER A 256 1.06 3.93 18.96
C SER A 256 1.04 5.20 19.83
N TRP A 257 -0.08 5.41 20.53
CA TRP A 257 -0.28 6.55 21.43
C TRP A 257 0.53 6.38 22.72
N GLY A 258 1.29 7.42 23.11
CA GLY A 258 1.99 7.45 24.40
C GLY A 258 3.45 6.99 24.37
N LEU A 259 4.00 6.65 23.20
CA LEU A 259 5.45 6.46 23.07
C LEU A 259 6.15 7.82 23.15
N SER A 260 7.04 7.99 24.13
CA SER A 260 8.05 9.06 24.09
C SER A 260 8.88 8.91 22.83
N ALA A 261 9.43 9.99 22.26
CA ALA A 261 10.31 9.99 21.08
C ALA A 261 11.56 9.09 21.24
N SER A 262 11.34 7.79 21.17
CA SER A 262 12.30 6.71 21.33
C SER A 262 12.50 6.03 19.98
N ALA A 263 13.47 5.11 19.90
CA ALA A 263 13.65 4.27 18.72
C ALA A 263 12.35 3.55 18.30
N GLU A 264 11.53 3.15 19.28
CA GLU A 264 10.25 2.49 19.05
C GLU A 264 9.24 3.38 18.30
N THR A 265 9.30 4.70 18.48
CA THR A 265 8.44 5.64 17.75
C THR A 265 8.83 5.73 16.27
N VAL A 266 10.13 5.68 15.98
CA VAL A 266 10.64 5.68 14.60
C VAL A 266 10.24 4.39 13.89
N ASP A 267 10.43 3.26 14.57
CA ASP A 267 10.06 1.95 14.03
C ASP A 267 8.55 1.84 13.77
N ALA A 268 7.73 2.34 14.70
CA ALA A 268 6.28 2.38 14.53
C ALA A 268 5.84 3.26 13.34
N ALA A 269 6.48 4.41 13.13
CA ALA A 269 6.20 5.29 11.99
C ALA A 269 6.67 4.71 10.64
N LEU A 270 7.74 3.93 10.64
CA LEU A 270 8.29 3.30 9.42
C LEU A 270 7.66 1.95 9.10
N CYS A 271 6.99 1.30 10.05
CA CYS A 271 6.36 -0.01 9.89
C CYS A 271 5.52 -0.15 8.61
N PRO A 272 4.62 0.79 8.25
CA PRO A 272 3.85 0.68 7.01
C PRO A 272 4.73 0.70 5.74
N LEU A 273 5.82 1.46 5.75
CA LEU A 273 6.76 1.52 4.62
C LEU A 273 7.55 0.22 4.48
N TRP A 274 7.93 -0.41 5.60
CA TRP A 274 8.57 -1.72 5.59
C TRP A 274 7.63 -2.81 5.09
N MET A 275 6.34 -2.76 5.46
CA MET A 275 5.33 -3.69 4.93
C MET A 275 5.18 -3.57 3.41
N VAL A 276 5.11 -2.34 2.89
CA VAL A 276 5.03 -2.07 1.44
C VAL A 276 6.29 -2.54 0.73
N GLU A 277 7.47 -2.26 1.30
CA GLU A 277 8.76 -2.72 0.75
C GLU A 277 8.85 -4.25 0.72
N ASP A 278 8.54 -4.92 1.82
CA ASP A 278 8.59 -6.39 1.91
C ASP A 278 7.62 -7.04 0.93
N ALA A 279 6.39 -6.52 0.84
CA ALA A 279 5.39 -7.00 -0.11
C ALA A 279 5.84 -6.81 -1.56
N ALA A 280 6.30 -5.61 -1.92
CA ALA A 280 6.76 -5.32 -3.29
C ALA A 280 7.98 -6.17 -3.66
N ARG A 281 8.96 -6.33 -2.76
CA ARG A 281 10.12 -7.20 -2.94
C ARG A 281 9.70 -8.66 -3.12
N THR A 282 8.85 -9.18 -2.25
CA THR A 282 8.36 -10.56 -2.34
C THR A 282 7.60 -10.80 -3.64
N CYS A 283 6.73 -9.86 -4.05
CA CYS A 283 5.96 -9.93 -5.27
C CYS A 283 6.84 -9.89 -6.52
N LEU A 284 7.83 -8.98 -6.59
CA LEU A 284 8.80 -8.92 -7.68
C LEU A 284 9.64 -10.21 -7.75
N GLY A 285 10.09 -10.73 -6.62
CA GLY A 285 10.81 -12.00 -6.54
C GLY A 285 9.99 -13.17 -7.08
N ARG A 286 8.70 -13.25 -6.74
CA ARG A 286 7.78 -14.25 -7.29
C ARG A 286 7.62 -14.11 -8.80
N LEU A 287 7.44 -12.90 -9.31
CA LEU A 287 7.33 -12.66 -10.75
C LEU A 287 8.63 -13.03 -11.48
N LEU A 288 9.79 -12.72 -10.90
CA LEU A 288 11.09 -13.10 -11.46
C LEU A 288 11.26 -14.62 -11.52
N GLN A 289 10.85 -15.36 -10.49
CA GLN A 289 10.83 -16.82 -10.51
C GLN A 289 9.82 -17.36 -11.54
N ALA A 290 8.67 -16.70 -11.67
CA ALA A 290 7.59 -17.11 -12.55
C ALA A 290 7.79 -16.74 -14.02
N TYR A 291 8.64 -15.79 -14.39
CA TYR A 291 8.82 -15.39 -15.79
C TYR A 291 10.27 -15.38 -16.23
N GLY A 292 11.20 -15.24 -15.30
CA GLY A 292 12.61 -14.98 -15.60
C GLY A 292 12.88 -13.50 -15.89
N PRO A 293 14.12 -13.04 -15.72
CA PRO A 293 14.49 -11.63 -15.84
C PRO A 293 14.24 -11.07 -17.24
N ALA A 294 14.68 -11.80 -18.28
CA ALA A 294 14.55 -11.35 -19.67
C ALA A 294 13.08 -11.15 -20.10
N SER A 295 12.16 -12.02 -19.65
CA SER A 295 10.75 -11.89 -19.98
C SER A 295 10.08 -10.72 -19.27
N LEU A 296 10.47 -10.43 -18.02
CA LEU A 296 9.96 -9.24 -17.32
C LEU A 296 10.49 -7.95 -17.95
N GLU A 297 11.76 -7.90 -18.32
CA GLU A 297 12.35 -6.75 -19.02
C GLU A 297 11.62 -6.50 -20.35
N GLN A 298 11.40 -7.56 -21.14
CA GLN A 298 10.63 -7.46 -22.38
C GLN A 298 9.20 -6.97 -22.14
N ALA A 299 8.51 -7.48 -21.12
CA ALA A 299 7.16 -7.05 -20.78
C ALA A 299 7.09 -5.57 -20.40
N VAL A 300 8.11 -5.04 -19.71
CA VAL A 300 8.22 -3.60 -19.40
C VAL A 300 8.46 -2.79 -20.68
N ILE A 301 9.36 -3.25 -21.57
CA ILE A 301 9.66 -2.58 -22.84
C ILE A 301 8.40 -2.52 -23.74
N GLU A 302 7.64 -3.60 -23.80
CA GLU A 302 6.45 -3.72 -24.66
C GLU A 302 5.19 -3.07 -24.07
N SER A 303 5.18 -2.79 -22.77
CA SER A 303 4.01 -2.19 -22.11
C SER A 303 3.62 -0.86 -22.75
N ARG A 304 2.35 -0.72 -23.09
CA ARG A 304 1.78 0.51 -23.68
C ARG A 304 1.38 1.53 -22.63
N ALA A 305 1.08 1.05 -21.42
CA ALA A 305 0.75 1.88 -20.26
C ALA A 305 1.93 2.73 -19.76
N LEU A 306 3.18 2.38 -20.12
CA LEU A 306 4.39 3.03 -19.61
C LEU A 306 5.00 4.01 -20.60
N GLY A 307 5.35 5.21 -20.11
CA GLY A 307 6.18 6.17 -20.84
C GLY A 307 7.64 5.71 -20.99
N PRO A 308 8.45 6.33 -21.87
CA PRO A 308 9.84 5.93 -22.06
C PRO A 308 10.70 6.08 -20.79
N ASP A 309 10.51 7.18 -20.05
CA ASP A 309 11.24 7.43 -18.80
C ASP A 309 10.86 6.42 -17.71
N GLU A 310 9.57 6.09 -17.63
CA GLU A 310 9.02 5.11 -16.69
C GLU A 310 9.53 3.69 -16.97
N LYS A 311 9.65 3.31 -18.25
CA LYS A 311 10.27 2.05 -18.67
C LYS A 311 11.70 2.00 -18.20
N GLN A 312 12.48 3.04 -18.44
CA GLN A 312 13.87 3.08 -18.03
C GLN A 312 14.04 3.04 -16.51
N GLU A 313 13.21 3.77 -15.75
CA GLU A 313 13.22 3.74 -14.28
C GLU A 313 12.91 2.33 -13.75
N THR A 314 11.93 1.65 -14.35
CA THR A 314 11.54 0.29 -14.00
C THR A 314 12.64 -0.72 -14.34
N LEU A 315 13.24 -0.64 -15.52
CA LEU A 315 14.35 -1.51 -15.92
C LEU A 315 15.55 -1.34 -14.99
N ASN A 316 15.91 -0.09 -14.66
CA ASN A 316 16.97 0.20 -13.70
C ASN A 316 16.64 -0.36 -12.29
N ALA A 317 15.35 -0.42 -11.92
CA ALA A 317 14.91 -1.04 -10.68
C ALA A 317 15.12 -2.56 -10.70
N LEU A 318 14.74 -3.21 -11.79
CA LEU A 318 14.86 -4.65 -11.98
C LEU A 318 16.32 -5.10 -11.98
N THR A 319 17.22 -4.35 -12.64
CA THR A 319 18.65 -4.68 -12.65
C THR A 319 19.27 -4.62 -11.25
N LYS A 320 18.80 -3.72 -10.37
CA LYS A 320 19.27 -3.67 -8.96
C LYS A 320 18.71 -4.79 -8.10
N PHE A 321 17.70 -5.49 -8.58
CA PHE A 321 17.01 -6.57 -7.87
C PHE A 321 17.62 -7.95 -8.18
N GLN A 322 18.30 -8.08 -9.33
CA GLN A 322 19.04 -9.27 -9.74
C GLN A 322 20.37 -9.38 -8.98
#